data_AF-A0A954S3G5-F1
#
_entry.id   AF-A0A954S3G5-F1
#
_cell.length_a   1.000
_cell.length_b   1.000
_cell.length_c   1.000
_cell.angle_alpha   90.00
_cell.angle_beta   90.00
_cell.angle_gamma   90.00
#
_symmetry.space_group_name_H-M   'P 1'
#
loop_
_entity.id
_entity.type
_entity.pdbx_description
1 polymer ?
#
loop_
_entity_poly.entity_id
_entity_poly.type
_entity_poly.pdbx_seq_one_letter_code
_entity_poly.pdbx_strand_id
1 'polypeptide(L)'
;EELPWTSDDENVAKWRNYSHSRFCPDPNTMETSIQAVVGTGSAFESELDYRDLPRDVIVVIDHPRRSHHWMAPIDFDVAELQGRETETIGVVFGGDLHVLFADSVVWTLSEETPITELLKFTSIEGATTYERDEVLAPFRLK
;
A
#
# COMPACT_ATOMS: atom_id res chain seq x y z
N GLU A 1 13.55 -4.23 -31.52
CA GLU A 1 12.57 -3.19 -31.16
C GLU A 1 13.00 -2.63 -29.82
N GLU A 2 13.25 -1.32 -29.74
CA GLU A 2 13.45 -0.63 -28.47
C GLU A 2 12.09 -0.46 -27.80
N LEU A 3 12.04 -0.73 -26.49
CA LEU A 3 10.82 -0.63 -25.72
C LEU A 3 10.49 0.86 -25.51
N PRO A 4 9.22 1.29 -25.58
CA PRO A 4 8.86 2.71 -25.61
C PRO A 4 9.25 3.51 -24.35
N TRP A 5 9.70 2.83 -23.28
CA TRP A 5 10.21 3.45 -22.07
C TRP A 5 11.74 3.57 -22.01
N THR A 6 12.46 3.15 -23.05
CA THR A 6 13.93 3.25 -23.15
C THR A 6 14.40 4.40 -24.04
N SER A 7 13.50 5.23 -24.58
CA SER A 7 13.91 6.43 -25.31
C SER A 7 14.35 7.52 -24.33
N ASP A 8 15.64 7.81 -24.32
CA ASP A 8 16.26 8.96 -23.66
C ASP A 8 15.75 10.26 -24.30
N ASP A 9 14.54 10.72 -23.96
CA ASP A 9 14.09 12.03 -24.44
C ASP A 9 13.09 12.70 -23.49
N GLU A 10 13.54 13.85 -22.95
CA GLU A 10 12.85 15.03 -22.40
C GLU A 10 11.76 14.87 -21.32
N ASN A 11 11.04 13.76 -21.28
CA ASN A 11 9.98 13.50 -20.31
C ASN A 11 10.53 13.26 -18.90
N VAL A 12 11.74 12.67 -18.78
CA VAL A 12 12.41 12.43 -17.49
C VAL A 12 12.60 13.73 -16.69
N ALA A 13 12.86 14.85 -17.36
CA ALA A 13 13.02 16.15 -16.71
C ALA A 13 11.68 16.72 -16.20
N LYS A 14 10.56 16.35 -16.83
CA LYS A 14 9.22 16.80 -16.42
C LYS A 14 8.74 16.09 -15.15
N TRP A 15 9.15 14.84 -14.94
CA TRP A 15 8.85 14.07 -13.71
C TRP A 15 9.59 14.61 -12.47
N ARG A 16 10.75 15.25 -12.64
CA ARG A 16 11.53 15.82 -11.51
C ARG A 16 10.84 16.95 -10.75
N ASN A 17 9.87 17.63 -11.37
CA ASN A 17 9.17 18.78 -10.76
C ASN A 17 7.85 18.41 -10.08
N TYR A 18 7.41 17.15 -10.18
CA TYR A 18 6.40 16.67 -9.24
C TYR A 18 7.12 16.46 -7.91
N SER A 19 6.80 17.33 -6.94
CA SER A 19 7.09 17.15 -5.52
C SER A 19 7.17 15.66 -5.20
N HIS A 20 8.39 15.17 -4.92
CA HIS A 20 8.74 13.80 -4.53
C HIS A 20 7.59 13.11 -3.82
N SER A 21 6.71 12.47 -4.58
CA SER A 21 5.76 11.54 -4.01
C SER A 21 6.64 10.39 -3.54
N ARG A 22 6.49 9.97 -2.29
CA ARG A 22 7.25 8.85 -1.71
C ARG A 22 7.08 7.52 -2.47
N PHE A 23 6.31 7.51 -3.57
CA PHE A 23 6.10 6.42 -4.51
C PHE A 23 7.10 6.39 -5.69
N CYS A 24 7.93 7.42 -5.87
CA CYS A 24 9.05 7.34 -6.81
C CYS A 24 10.31 6.95 -6.03
N PRO A 25 10.84 5.71 -6.17
CA PRO A 25 12.11 5.34 -5.57
C PRO A 25 13.20 6.30 -6.05
N ASP A 26 14.18 6.58 -5.19
CA ASP A 26 15.39 7.30 -5.62
C ASP A 26 15.95 6.56 -6.84
N PRO A 27 16.17 7.23 -7.98
CA PRO A 27 16.66 6.57 -9.19
C PRO A 27 18.02 5.89 -8.99
N ASN A 28 18.74 6.21 -7.90
CA ASN A 28 19.98 5.56 -7.51
C ASN A 28 19.77 4.34 -6.59
N THR A 29 18.58 4.16 -6.04
CA THR A 29 18.19 2.99 -5.26
C THR A 29 17.42 2.02 -6.15
N MET A 30 17.93 0.79 -6.29
CA MET A 30 17.22 -0.26 -7.01
C MET A 30 16.16 -0.94 -6.13
N GLU A 31 15.54 -0.23 -5.20
CA GLU A 31 14.66 -0.80 -4.19
C GLU A 31 13.22 -0.31 -4.32
N THR A 32 12.26 -1.15 -3.94
CA THR A 32 10.85 -0.82 -3.76
C THR A 32 10.35 -1.35 -2.43
N SER A 33 9.52 -0.57 -1.75
CA SER A 33 8.79 -0.95 -0.54
C SER A 33 7.29 -1.12 -0.80
N ILE A 34 6.85 -0.91 -2.04
CA ILE A 34 5.45 -1.03 -2.44
C ILE A 34 5.12 -2.51 -2.65
N GLN A 35 4.09 -2.99 -1.95
CA GLN A 35 3.67 -4.39 -1.98
C GLN A 35 2.15 -4.51 -2.15
N ALA A 36 1.70 -5.42 -3.02
CA ALA A 36 0.29 -5.75 -3.13
C ALA A 36 -0.15 -6.54 -1.89
N VAL A 37 -1.34 -6.24 -1.37
CA VAL A 37 -1.92 -6.97 -0.23
C VAL A 37 -2.61 -8.23 -0.75
N VAL A 38 -2.10 -9.40 -0.37
CA VAL A 38 -2.59 -10.72 -0.79
C VAL A 38 -3.00 -11.56 0.41
N GLY A 39 -3.54 -12.75 0.15
CA GLY A 39 -4.02 -13.68 1.17
C GLY A 39 -5.55 -13.70 1.26
N THR A 40 -6.06 -14.56 2.14
CA THR A 40 -7.48 -14.91 2.19
C THR A 40 -8.40 -13.70 2.36
N GLY A 41 -9.30 -13.54 1.39
CA GLY A 41 -10.31 -12.47 1.38
C GLY A 41 -9.81 -11.12 0.90
N SER A 42 -8.53 -10.99 0.52
CA SER A 42 -7.97 -9.78 -0.09
C SER A 42 -8.55 -9.52 -1.49
N ALA A 43 -8.28 -8.33 -2.04
CA ALA A 43 -8.68 -7.97 -3.39
C ALA A 43 -8.11 -8.92 -4.46
N PHE A 44 -6.86 -9.36 -4.30
CA PHE A 44 -6.15 -10.15 -5.31
C PHE A 44 -6.44 -11.66 -5.25
N GLU A 45 -7.11 -12.14 -4.20
CA GLU A 45 -7.68 -13.50 -4.16
C GLU A 45 -9.15 -13.56 -4.63
N SER A 46 -9.75 -12.41 -4.92
CA SER A 46 -11.13 -12.32 -5.37
C SER A 46 -11.28 -12.62 -6.86
N GLU A 47 -12.45 -13.14 -7.25
CA GLU A 47 -12.87 -13.19 -8.66
C GLU A 47 -13.57 -11.91 -9.12
N LEU A 48 -13.72 -10.90 -8.25
CA LEU A 48 -14.33 -9.62 -8.60
C LEU A 48 -13.46 -8.81 -9.56
N ASP A 49 -14.12 -8.07 -10.47
CA ASP A 49 -13.44 -7.01 -11.21
C ASP A 49 -13.04 -5.89 -10.25
N TYR A 50 -11.93 -5.22 -10.54
CA TYR A 50 -11.45 -4.08 -9.75
C TYR A 50 -12.53 -3.01 -9.54
N ARG A 51 -13.42 -2.81 -10.53
CA ARG A 51 -14.53 -1.82 -10.45
C ARG A 51 -15.63 -2.21 -9.48
N ASP A 52 -15.72 -3.49 -9.13
CA ASP A 52 -16.74 -4.05 -8.24
C ASP A 52 -16.20 -4.25 -6.81
N LEU A 53 -14.92 -3.98 -6.57
CA LEU A 53 -14.33 -4.03 -5.23
C LEU A 53 -14.95 -2.96 -4.32
N PRO A 54 -15.17 -3.26 -3.03
CA PRO A 54 -15.52 -2.24 -2.06
C PRO A 54 -14.42 -1.17 -2.03
N ARG A 55 -14.82 0.10 -2.12
CA ARG A 55 -13.91 1.25 -2.22
C ARG A 55 -12.83 1.29 -1.13
N ASP A 56 -13.16 0.77 0.05
CA ASP A 56 -12.35 0.88 1.27
C ASP A 56 -11.39 -0.32 1.45
N VAL A 57 -11.34 -1.28 0.51
CA VAL A 57 -10.33 -2.35 0.54
C VAL A 57 -8.95 -1.76 0.27
N ILE A 58 -7.98 -2.06 1.13
CA ILE A 58 -6.57 -1.77 0.90
C ILE A 58 -6.03 -2.79 -0.10
N VAL A 59 -5.48 -2.28 -1.19
CA VAL A 59 -4.90 -3.10 -2.27
C VAL A 59 -3.37 -3.09 -2.24
N VAL A 60 -2.76 -2.01 -1.74
CA VAL A 60 -1.30 -1.87 -1.70
C VAL A 60 -0.89 -1.18 -0.40
N ILE A 61 0.24 -1.62 0.14
CA ILE A 61 0.94 -0.95 1.25
C ILE A 61 2.36 -0.56 0.86
N ASP A 62 2.87 0.49 1.49
CA ASP A 62 4.27 0.87 1.46
C ASP A 62 4.94 0.40 2.76
N HIS A 63 5.69 -0.70 2.73
CA HIS A 63 6.36 -1.29 3.88
C HIS A 63 7.84 -0.86 3.93
N PRO A 64 8.21 0.28 4.55
CA PRO A 64 9.55 0.85 4.44
C PRO A 64 10.67 -0.04 4.99
N ARG A 65 10.37 -0.89 5.98
CA ARG A 65 11.31 -1.89 6.52
C ARG A 65 11.65 -3.07 5.60
N ARG A 66 10.85 -3.31 4.56
CA ARG A 66 11.00 -4.44 3.64
C ARG A 66 11.17 -3.92 2.23
N SER A 67 12.32 -3.29 2.00
CA SER A 67 12.72 -2.90 0.67
C SER A 67 13.26 -4.11 -0.09
N HIS A 68 12.74 -4.35 -1.28
CA HIS A 68 13.15 -5.42 -2.18
C HIS A 68 13.70 -4.81 -3.46
N HIS A 69 14.52 -5.57 -4.18
CA HIS A 69 14.98 -5.10 -5.48
C HIS A 69 13.77 -4.86 -6.41
N TRP A 70 13.67 -3.71 -7.10
CA TRP A 70 12.46 -3.33 -7.86
C TRP A 70 12.10 -4.32 -8.99
N MET A 71 13.09 -5.02 -9.56
CA MET A 71 12.88 -6.09 -10.54
C MET A 71 12.41 -7.44 -9.94
N ALA A 72 12.34 -7.53 -8.62
CA ALA A 72 11.85 -8.69 -7.88
C ALA A 72 10.84 -8.23 -6.81
N PRO A 73 9.69 -7.67 -7.23
CA PRO A 73 8.66 -7.24 -6.30
C PRO A 73 8.13 -8.44 -5.50
N ILE A 74 7.69 -8.19 -4.28
CA ILE A 74 7.13 -9.20 -3.39
C ILE A 74 5.80 -8.69 -2.85
N ASP A 75 4.81 -9.58 -2.78
CA ASP A 75 3.51 -9.30 -2.19
C ASP A 75 3.55 -9.37 -0.66
N PHE A 76 2.61 -8.68 -0.01
CA PHE A 76 2.42 -8.72 1.42
C PHE A 76 1.23 -9.63 1.75
N ASP A 77 1.51 -10.79 2.36
CA ASP A 77 0.46 -11.70 2.79
C ASP A 77 -0.12 -11.23 4.14
N VAL A 78 -1.44 -11.02 4.20
CA VAL A 78 -2.16 -10.62 5.42
C VAL A 78 -1.94 -11.62 6.56
N ALA A 79 -1.65 -12.89 6.25
CA ALA A 79 -1.31 -13.89 7.26
C ALA A 79 -0.07 -13.51 8.09
N GLU A 80 0.83 -12.66 7.58
CA GLU A 80 1.99 -12.16 8.33
C GLU A 80 1.62 -11.29 9.55
N LEU A 81 0.38 -10.78 9.60
CA LEU A 81 -0.15 -9.98 10.71
C LEU A 81 -0.92 -10.82 11.75
N GLN A 82 -1.18 -12.10 11.49
CA GLN A 82 -1.87 -12.97 12.45
C GLN A 82 -1.07 -13.11 13.74
N GLY A 83 -1.72 -12.90 14.89
CA GLY A 83 -1.07 -12.92 16.20
C GLY A 83 -0.40 -11.60 16.60
N ARG A 84 -0.51 -10.55 15.78
CA ARG A 84 0.01 -9.20 16.05
C ARG A 84 -1.09 -8.17 16.30
N GLU A 85 -2.28 -8.61 16.63
CA GLU A 85 -3.48 -7.77 16.78
C GLU A 85 -3.32 -6.71 17.88
N THR A 86 -2.46 -6.96 18.86
CA THR A 86 -2.18 -6.01 19.95
C THR A 86 -1.05 -5.02 19.62
N GLU A 87 -0.41 -5.15 18.45
CA GLU A 87 0.68 -4.27 18.01
C GLU A 87 0.16 -3.05 17.22
N THR A 88 1.03 -2.07 17.04
CA THR A 88 0.81 -0.90 16.18
C THR A 88 1.61 -1.01 14.88
N ILE A 89 1.22 -0.21 13.89
CA ILE A 89 1.93 -0.12 12.61
C ILE A 89 3.42 0.19 12.82
N GLY A 90 3.78 1.07 13.75
CA GLY A 90 5.18 1.42 14.02
C GLY A 90 6.02 0.22 14.45
N VAL A 91 5.46 -0.69 15.26
CA VAL A 91 6.14 -1.90 15.72
C VAL A 91 6.38 -2.87 14.54
N VAL A 92 5.35 -3.08 13.73
CA VAL A 92 5.38 -4.04 12.61
C VAL A 92 6.19 -3.50 11.43
N PHE A 93 5.85 -2.30 10.96
CA PHE A 93 6.32 -1.71 9.71
C PHE A 93 7.49 -0.73 9.89
N GLY A 94 7.74 -0.26 11.12
CA GLY A 94 8.89 0.59 11.46
C GLY A 94 8.69 2.08 11.26
N GLY A 95 7.43 2.55 11.19
CA GLY A 95 7.07 3.96 11.09
C GLY A 95 5.64 4.15 10.59
N ASP A 96 5.34 5.31 10.02
CA ASP A 96 4.08 5.57 9.31
C ASP A 96 3.94 4.67 8.06
N LEU A 97 2.69 4.36 7.69
CA LEU A 97 2.39 3.45 6.58
C LEU A 97 1.54 4.16 5.51
N HIS A 98 1.97 4.09 4.26
CA HIS A 98 1.07 4.47 3.15
C HIS A 98 0.23 3.28 2.74
N VAL A 99 -1.06 3.53 2.54
CA VAL A 99 -2.02 2.54 2.07
C VAL A 99 -2.75 3.10 0.85
N LEU A 100 -2.92 2.27 -0.17
CA LEU A 100 -3.75 2.57 -1.34
C LEU A 100 -5.04 1.77 -1.23
N PHE A 101 -6.15 2.47 -1.29
CA PHE A 101 -7.47 1.87 -1.32
C PHE A 101 -7.92 1.54 -2.76
N ALA A 102 -8.90 0.65 -2.88
CA ALA A 102 -9.46 0.23 -4.16
C ALA A 102 -10.06 1.40 -4.95
N ASP A 103 -10.52 2.48 -4.31
CA ASP A 103 -10.97 3.70 -4.99
C ASP A 103 -9.84 4.65 -5.44
N SER A 104 -8.59 4.18 -5.46
CA SER A 104 -7.39 4.94 -5.83
C SER A 104 -7.02 6.07 -4.86
N VAL A 105 -7.65 6.15 -3.69
CA VAL A 105 -7.26 7.11 -2.64
C VAL A 105 -6.06 6.56 -1.87
N VAL A 106 -5.05 7.40 -1.65
CA VAL A 106 -3.87 7.07 -0.83
C VAL A 106 -3.93 7.80 0.48
N TRP A 107 -3.79 7.08 1.60
CA TRP A 107 -3.64 7.65 2.93
C TRP A 107 -2.27 7.32 3.52
N THR A 108 -1.77 8.22 4.36
CA THR A 108 -0.68 7.95 5.30
C THR A 108 -1.30 7.72 6.68
N LEU A 109 -1.08 6.54 7.25
CA LEU A 109 -1.51 6.16 8.58
C LEU A 109 -0.35 6.33 9.56
N SER A 110 -0.63 6.88 10.73
CA SER A 110 0.35 7.08 11.80
C SER A 110 0.92 5.75 12.29
N GLU A 111 2.18 5.76 12.74
CA GLU A 111 2.81 4.63 13.44
C GLU A 111 2.02 4.12 14.67
N GLU A 112 1.15 4.95 15.27
CA GLU A 112 0.29 4.60 16.40
C GLU A 112 -0.99 3.85 15.99
N THR A 113 -1.24 3.66 14.69
CA THR A 113 -2.43 2.94 14.21
C THR A 113 -2.40 1.49 14.69
N PRO A 114 -3.45 0.99 15.37
CA PRO A 114 -3.50 -0.42 15.77
C PRO A 114 -3.63 -1.35 14.56
N ILE A 115 -2.92 -2.49 14.60
CA ILE A 115 -3.00 -3.51 13.54
C ILE A 115 -4.43 -4.05 13.39
N THR A 116 -5.19 -4.16 14.48
CA THR A 116 -6.62 -4.55 14.43
C THR A 116 -7.47 -3.65 13.57
N GLU A 117 -7.18 -2.35 13.54
CA GLU A 117 -7.94 -1.39 12.75
C GLU A 117 -7.53 -1.47 11.28
N LEU A 118 -6.23 -1.66 11.00
CA LEU A 118 -5.72 -1.88 9.64
C LEU A 118 -6.29 -3.16 9.02
N LEU A 119 -6.31 -4.27 9.76
CA LEU A 119 -6.78 -5.59 9.30
C LEU A 119 -8.23 -5.61 8.83
N LYS A 120 -9.08 -4.69 9.33
CA LYS A 120 -10.47 -4.56 8.87
C LYS A 120 -10.55 -4.19 7.39
N PHE A 121 -9.52 -3.60 6.82
CA PHE A 121 -9.52 -3.13 5.43
C PHE A 121 -8.62 -3.95 4.51
N THR A 122 -7.95 -4.99 5.00
CA THR A 122 -7.14 -5.89 4.17
C THR A 122 -7.97 -7.01 3.52
N SER A 123 -9.27 -7.09 3.83
CA SER A 123 -10.21 -8.04 3.22
C SER A 123 -11.47 -7.34 2.71
N ILE A 124 -12.10 -7.94 1.70
CA ILE A 124 -13.36 -7.49 1.10
C ILE A 124 -14.49 -7.50 2.13
N GLU A 125 -14.58 -8.56 2.94
CA GLU A 125 -15.60 -8.69 3.98
C GLU A 125 -15.48 -7.56 5.02
N GLY A 126 -14.25 -7.31 5.50
CA GLY A 126 -14.01 -6.26 6.46
C GLY A 126 -14.32 -4.87 5.88
N ALA A 127 -13.84 -4.57 4.67
CA ALA A 127 -14.10 -3.30 4.00
C ALA A 127 -15.57 -3.09 3.58
N THR A 128 -16.37 -4.15 3.55
CA THR A 128 -17.84 -4.04 3.37
C THR A 128 -18.56 -3.77 4.69
N THR A 129 -17.95 -4.18 5.81
CA THR A 129 -18.55 -4.09 7.15
C THR A 129 -18.21 -2.78 7.86
N TYR A 130 -17.00 -2.25 7.60
CA TYR A 130 -16.47 -1.06 8.26
C TYR A 130 -16.24 0.06 7.25
N GLU A 131 -16.41 1.30 7.71
CA GLU A 131 -16.16 2.50 6.92
C GLU A 131 -14.81 3.10 7.31
N ARG A 132 -13.91 3.29 6.33
CA ARG A 132 -12.52 3.73 6.62
C ARG A 132 -12.46 5.12 7.26
N ASP A 133 -13.40 6.01 6.92
CA ASP A 133 -13.46 7.37 7.46
C ASP A 133 -13.85 7.39 8.94
N GLU A 134 -14.57 6.37 9.42
CA GLU A 134 -14.92 6.27 10.85
C GLU A 134 -13.80 5.60 11.64
N VAL A 135 -13.16 4.59 11.03
CA VAL A 135 -12.20 3.72 11.71
C VAL A 135 -10.75 4.22 11.62
N LEU A 136 -10.29 4.55 10.42
CA LEU A 136 -8.88 4.89 10.17
C LEU A 136 -8.61 6.40 10.15
N ALA A 137 -9.61 7.25 9.88
CA ALA A 137 -9.40 8.70 9.84
C ALA A 137 -8.79 9.29 11.12
N PRO A 138 -9.08 8.81 12.35
CA PRO A 138 -8.42 9.29 13.56
C PRO A 138 -6.88 9.13 13.54
N PHE A 139 -6.37 8.17 12.77
CA PHE A 139 -4.94 7.89 12.65
C PHE A 139 -4.33 8.43 11.35
N ARG A 140 -5.15 9.03 10.48
CA ARG A 140 -4.69 9.58 9.21
C ARG A 140 -3.86 10.84 9.44
N LEU A 141 -2.67 10.86 8.86
CA LEU A 141 -1.81 12.04 8.83
C LEU A 141 -2.23 12.99 7.70
N LYS A 142 -2.08 14.29 7.94
CA LYS A 142 -2.48 15.37 7.02
C LYS A 142 -1.47 15.63 5.93
#